data_AF-A0A653TNL5-F1
#
_entry.id   AF-A0A653TNL5-F1
#
_cell.length_a   1.000
_cell.length_b   1.000
_cell.length_c   1.000
_cell.angle_alpha   90.00
_cell.angle_beta   90.00
_cell.angle_gamma   90.00
#
_symmetry.space_group_name_H-M   'P 1'
#
loop_
_entity.id
_entity.type
_entity.pdbx_description
1 polymer ?
#
loop_
_entity_poly.entity_id
_entity_poly.type
_entity_poly.pdbx_seq_one_letter_code
_entity_poly.pdbx_strand_id
1 'polypeptide(L)'
;MTATLQHEHHAQRTASGVSRPATVSTAFTADSARPVQGRPASTPDWGDETGAQTAEYGIVTLAAVGFAGVLAVVLAGTDVQGLLLDIVKNALSFG
;
A
#
# COMPACT_ATOMS: atom_id res chain seq x y z
N MET A 1 -35.55 18.61 42.57
CA MET A 1 -34.97 18.36 41.22
C MET A 1 -33.46 18.47 41.36
N THR A 2 -32.80 17.35 41.61
CA THR A 2 -31.39 17.30 42.04
C THR A 2 -30.59 16.71 40.89
N ALA A 3 -29.76 17.53 40.25
CA ALA A 3 -28.89 17.10 39.15
C ALA A 3 -27.65 16.40 39.75
N THR A 4 -27.58 15.08 39.57
CA THR A 4 -26.43 14.25 39.91
C THR A 4 -25.32 14.47 38.90
N LEU A 5 -24.26 15.16 39.33
CA LEU A 5 -22.93 15.13 38.71
C LEU A 5 -22.25 13.81 39.08
N GLN A 6 -22.08 12.91 38.12
CA GLN A 6 -21.01 11.91 38.16
C GLN A 6 -20.45 11.73 36.76
N HIS A 7 -19.39 12.49 36.50
CA HIS A 7 -18.55 12.40 35.32
C HIS A 7 -17.23 11.76 35.78
N GLU A 8 -17.17 10.42 35.88
CA GLU A 8 -15.92 9.69 36.12
C GLU A 8 -15.93 8.33 35.42
N HIS A 9 -15.59 8.32 34.13
CA HIS A 9 -15.09 7.11 33.47
C HIS A 9 -13.56 7.09 33.54
N HIS A 10 -13.09 6.58 34.68
CA HIS A 10 -11.98 5.66 34.83
C HIS A 10 -10.89 5.69 33.75
N ALA A 11 -9.80 6.34 34.14
CA ALA A 11 -8.46 6.01 33.68
C ALA A 11 -8.18 4.50 33.85
N GLN A 12 -8.01 3.79 32.74
CA GLN A 12 -7.33 2.49 32.72
C GLN A 12 -6.12 2.59 31.80
N ARG A 13 -5.05 3.18 32.33
CA ARG A 13 -3.71 3.15 31.74
C ARG A 13 -2.76 2.47 32.72
N THR A 14 -2.96 1.18 32.95
CA THR A 14 -2.01 0.31 33.68
C THR A 14 -2.12 -1.13 33.18
N ALA A 15 -1.35 -1.46 32.15
CA ALA A 15 -0.85 -2.82 31.94
C ALA A 15 0.68 -2.64 31.83
N SER A 16 1.42 -2.66 32.94
CA SER A 16 1.87 -3.87 33.65
C SER A 16 2.68 -4.74 32.69
N GLY A 17 4.00 -4.70 32.88
CA GLY A 17 4.96 -5.35 32.01
C GLY A 17 4.88 -6.88 32.02
N VAL A 18 5.56 -7.45 31.03
CA VAL A 18 6.59 -8.48 31.19
C VAL A 18 7.05 -8.77 29.76
N SER A 19 8.25 -8.32 29.42
CA SER A 19 8.96 -8.78 28.24
C SER A 19 9.11 -10.30 28.36
N ARG A 20 8.39 -11.05 27.53
CA ARG A 20 8.56 -12.50 27.43
C ARG A 20 9.97 -12.78 26.90
N PRO A 21 10.82 -13.55 27.59
CA PRO A 21 12.01 -14.06 26.95
C PRO A 21 11.55 -14.96 25.79
N ALA A 22 12.02 -14.67 24.57
CA ALA A 22 11.87 -15.60 23.47
C ALA A 22 12.60 -16.88 23.87
N THR A 23 11.85 -17.92 24.25
CA THR A 23 12.40 -19.26 24.41
C THR A 23 12.92 -19.69 23.05
N VAL A 24 14.22 -19.54 22.85
CA VAL A 24 14.92 -20.14 21.71
C VAL A 24 14.74 -21.64 21.88
N SER A 25 13.83 -22.23 21.10
CA SER A 25 13.65 -23.68 21.05
C SER A 25 14.81 -24.26 20.24
N THR A 26 15.93 -24.54 20.90
CA THR A 26 17.02 -25.37 20.37
C THR A 26 16.62 -26.85 20.48
N ALA A 27 15.48 -27.20 19.90
CA ALA A 27 15.16 -28.59 19.63
C ALA A 27 15.68 -28.93 18.23
N PHE A 28 16.99 -29.16 18.12
CA PHE A 28 17.50 -30.00 17.03
C PHE A 28 17.15 -31.45 17.40
N THR A 29 15.88 -31.80 17.24
CA THR A 29 15.44 -33.18 17.25
C THR A 29 15.63 -33.69 15.84
N ALA A 30 16.52 -34.67 15.67
CA ALA A 30 16.66 -35.40 14.42
C ALA A 30 15.30 -36.03 14.08
N ASP A 31 14.57 -35.37 13.17
CA ASP A 31 13.27 -35.83 12.69
C ASP A 31 13.50 -37.06 11.80
N SER A 32 13.44 -38.22 12.45
CA SER A 32 13.43 -39.51 11.79
C SER A 32 12.09 -39.63 11.04
N ALA A 33 12.17 -39.62 9.71
CA ALA A 33 11.16 -40.13 8.79
C ALA A 33 9.71 -39.71 9.10
N ARG A 34 9.37 -38.43 8.89
CA ARG A 34 7.97 -38.05 8.73
C ARG A 34 7.45 -38.58 7.40
N PRO A 35 6.34 -39.36 7.37
CA PRO A 35 5.70 -39.71 6.13
C PRO A 35 5.32 -38.40 5.44
N VAL A 36 5.75 -38.23 4.18
CA VAL A 36 5.26 -37.17 3.30
C VAL A 36 3.77 -37.47 3.07
N GLN A 37 2.95 -37.01 4.01
CA GLN A 37 1.51 -36.95 3.87
C GLN A 37 1.28 -35.96 2.74
N GLY A 38 0.92 -36.46 1.55
CA GLY A 38 0.73 -35.67 0.35
C GLY A 38 -0.12 -34.45 0.68
N ARG A 39 0.50 -33.26 0.65
CA ARG A 39 -0.20 -31.99 0.81
C ARG A 39 -1.26 -31.99 -0.30
N PRO A 40 -2.57 -32.01 0.00
CA PRO A 40 -3.57 -31.85 -1.04
C PRO A 40 -3.23 -30.53 -1.74
N ALA A 41 -3.17 -30.55 -3.08
CA ALA A 41 -2.91 -29.36 -3.87
C ALA A 41 -3.95 -28.32 -3.45
N SER A 42 -3.54 -27.34 -2.66
CA SER A 42 -4.39 -26.23 -2.26
C SER A 42 -4.81 -25.54 -3.55
N THR A 43 -6.09 -25.64 -3.92
CA THR A 43 -6.65 -24.79 -4.96
C THR A 43 -6.37 -23.35 -4.52
N PRO A 44 -5.73 -22.51 -5.37
CA PRO A 44 -5.46 -21.13 -5.01
C PRO A 44 -6.75 -20.48 -4.55
N ASP A 45 -6.75 -19.94 -3.34
CA ASP A 45 -7.85 -19.14 -2.84
C ASP A 45 -7.77 -17.77 -3.54
N TRP A 46 -8.54 -17.62 -4.61
CA TRP A 46 -8.62 -16.37 -5.37
C TRP A 46 -9.36 -15.27 -4.59
N GLY A 47 -9.91 -15.59 -3.41
CA GLY A 47 -10.55 -14.67 -2.48
C GLY A 47 -9.64 -14.23 -1.34
N ASP A 48 -8.33 -14.18 -1.55
CA ASP A 48 -7.41 -13.49 -0.63
C ASP A 48 -7.19 -12.05 -1.10
N GLU A 49 -8.12 -11.16 -0.76
CA GLU A 49 -8.07 -9.73 -1.11
C GLU A 49 -7.08 -8.94 -0.27
N THR A 50 -6.36 -9.60 0.66
CA THR A 50 -5.39 -8.99 1.58
C THR A 50 -4.29 -8.20 0.84
N GLY A 51 -4.07 -8.45 -0.46
CA GLY A 51 -3.17 -7.67 -1.32
C GLY A 51 -3.85 -6.93 -2.50
N ALA A 52 -5.15 -7.14 -2.74
CA ALA A 52 -5.83 -6.63 -3.93
C ALA A 52 -5.88 -5.09 -3.96
N GLN A 53 -6.08 -4.46 -2.80
CA GLN A 53 -6.14 -3.00 -2.69
C GLN A 53 -4.82 -2.32 -3.06
N THR A 54 -3.67 -2.80 -2.57
CA THR A 54 -2.36 -2.22 -2.92
C THR A 54 -2.00 -2.44 -4.40
N ALA A 55 -2.45 -3.55 -5.00
CA ALA A 55 -2.26 -3.83 -6.41
C ALA A 55 -3.15 -2.96 -7.32
N GLU A 56 -4.38 -2.66 -6.89
CA GLU A 56 -5.35 -1.84 -7.64
C GLU A 56 -4.80 -0.43 -7.90
N TYR A 57 -4.34 0.26 -6.85
CA TYR A 57 -3.72 1.58 -7.01
C TYR A 57 -2.46 1.52 -7.88
N GLY A 58 -1.71 0.42 -7.80
CA GLY A 58 -0.53 0.19 -8.64
C GLY A 58 -0.88 0.14 -10.13
N ILE A 59 -1.89 -0.65 -10.51
CA ILE A 59 -2.32 -0.79 -11.91
C ILE A 59 -2.89 0.52 -12.44
N VAL A 60 -3.72 1.21 -11.65
CA VAL A 60 -4.30 2.51 -12.04
C VAL A 60 -3.20 3.56 -12.26
N THR A 61 -2.21 3.58 -11.37
CA THR A 61 -1.06 4.50 -11.51
C THR A 61 -0.25 4.17 -12.76
N LEU A 62 0.06 2.90 -13.00
CA LEU A 62 0.80 2.48 -14.20
C LEU A 62 0.03 2.79 -15.49
N ALA A 63 -1.30 2.63 -15.49
CA ALA A 63 -2.14 3.01 -16.63
C ALA A 63 -2.11 4.53 -16.89
N ALA A 64 -2.22 5.35 -15.83
CA ALA A 64 -2.14 6.80 -15.93
C ALA A 64 -0.75 7.28 -16.39
N VAL A 65 0.32 6.66 -15.87
CA VAL A 65 1.69 6.95 -16.30
C VAL A 65 1.93 6.56 -17.76
N GLY A 66 1.37 5.43 -18.23
CA GLY A 66 1.42 5.04 -19.64
C GLY A 66 0.78 6.08 -20.55
N PHE A 67 -0.41 6.58 -20.17
CA PHE A 67 -1.08 7.67 -20.90
C PHE A 67 -0.25 8.97 -20.87
N ALA A 68 0.28 9.36 -19.72
CA ALA A 68 1.14 10.53 -19.59
C ALA A 68 2.42 10.41 -20.43
N GLY A 69 2.98 9.20 -20.55
CA GLY A 69 4.13 8.91 -21.41
C GLY A 69 3.84 9.18 -22.89
N VAL A 70 2.67 8.76 -23.38
CA VAL A 70 2.24 9.08 -24.75
C VAL A 70 2.10 10.58 -24.96
N LEU A 71 1.44 11.28 -24.03
CA LEU A 71 1.33 12.74 -24.08
C LEU A 71 2.71 13.40 -24.09
N ALA A 72 3.63 12.96 -23.24
CA ALA A 72 4.99 13.50 -23.17
C ALA A 72 5.73 13.39 -24.51
N VAL A 73 5.58 12.27 -25.23
CA VAL A 73 6.15 12.11 -26.58
C VAL A 73 5.49 13.05 -27.58
N VAL A 74 4.17 13.23 -27.52
CA VAL A 74 3.46 14.20 -28.37
C VAL A 74 3.97 15.62 -28.12
N LEU A 75 4.11 16.01 -26.85
CA LEU A 75 4.65 17.31 -26.42
C LEU A 75 6.11 17.51 -26.81
N ALA A 76 6.89 16.42 -26.91
CA ALA A 76 8.29 16.47 -27.33
C ALA A 76 8.48 16.74 -28.83
N GLY A 77 7.43 16.61 -29.66
CA GLY A 77 7.51 16.88 -31.10
C GLY A 77 7.78 18.35 -31.43
N THR A 78 8.59 18.60 -32.47
CA THR A 78 9.02 19.95 -32.87
C THR A 78 7.85 20.86 -33.24
N ASP A 79 6.83 20.33 -33.90
CA ASP A 79 5.66 21.11 -34.32
C ASP A 79 4.84 21.58 -33.12
N VAL A 80 4.63 20.68 -32.14
CA VAL A 80 3.91 20.97 -30.90
C VAL A 80 4.71 21.93 -30.02
N GLN A 81 6.02 21.69 -29.85
CA GLN A 81 6.88 22.61 -29.11
C GLN A 81 6.91 24.00 -29.73
N GLY A 82 6.98 24.12 -31.06
CA GLY A 82 6.92 25.40 -31.76
C GLY A 82 5.62 26.15 -31.49
N LEU A 83 4.48 25.46 -31.64
CA LEU A 83 3.17 26.02 -31.34
C LEU A 83 3.05 26.51 -29.89
N LEU A 84 3.49 25.70 -28.92
CA LEU A 84 3.46 26.09 -27.51
C LEU A 84 4.39 27.27 -27.22
N LEU A 85 5.58 27.28 -27.80
CA LEU A 85 6.55 28.36 -27.64
C LEU A 85 6.01 29.69 -28.19
N ASP A 86 5.34 29.66 -29.33
CA ASP A 86 4.74 30.85 -29.93
C ASP A 86 3.59 31.39 -29.08
N ILE A 87 2.75 30.51 -28.51
CA ILE A 87 1.70 30.91 -27.55
C ILE A 87 2.33 31.60 -26.32
N VAL A 88 3.38 31.01 -25.75
CA VAL A 88 4.06 31.57 -24.57
C VAL A 88 4.70 32.92 -24.89
N LYS A 89 5.42 33.05 -26.00
CA LYS A 89 6.04 34.31 -26.43
C LYS A 89 5.01 35.42 -26.62
N ASN A 90 3.87 35.11 -27.25
CA ASN A 90 2.78 36.05 -27.41
C ASN A 90 2.23 36.47 -26.04
N ALA A 91 1.91 35.52 -25.16
CA ALA A 91 1.40 35.81 -23.82
C ALA A 91 2.35 36.72 -22.99
N LEU A 92 3.66 36.54 -23.12
CA LEU A 92 4.66 37.36 -22.42
C LEU A 92 4.93 38.72 -23.08
N SER A 93 4.60 38.89 -24.35
CA SER A 93 4.80 40.16 -25.08
C SER A 93 3.63 41.13 -24.95
N PHE A 94 2.44 40.62 -24.61
CA PHE A 94 1.22 41.42 -24.39
C PHE A 94 0.91 41.70 -22.91
N GLY A 95 1.79 41.32 -22.00
CA GLY A 95 1.68 41.53 -20.54
C GLY A 95 2.39 42.76 -20.03
#